data_AF-A0AAV7X7P3-F1
#
_entry.id   AF-A0AAV7X7P3-F1
#
_cell.length_a   1.000
_cell.length_b   1.000
_cell.length_c   1.000
_cell.angle_alpha   90.00
_cell.angle_beta   90.00
_cell.angle_gamma   90.00
#
_symmetry.space_group_name_H-M   'P 1'
#
loop_
_entity.id
_entity.type
_entity.pdbx_description
1 polymer ?
#
loop_
_entity_poly.entity_id
_entity_poly.type
_entity_poly.pdbx_seq_one_letter_code
_entity_poly.pdbx_strand_id
1 'polypeptide(L)' 'MGMGKGHWFKCPNGHVYAIGDCGGATMESKCNECGAAIGGGSHRLRSDNRFAPEIDGATTTAYPGTAMNPN' A
#
# COMPACT_ATOMS: atom_id res chain seq x y z
N MET A 1 20.71 2.80 -0.25
CA MET A 1 19.76 1.83 -0.84
C MET A 1 18.49 1.90 0.00
N GLY A 2 17.45 2.64 -0.43
CA GLY A 2 16.41 3.12 0.48
C GLY A 2 15.03 3.10 -0.14
N MET A 3 14.44 1.91 -0.27
CA MET A 3 12.99 1.85 -0.24
C MET A 3 12.63 1.93 1.24
N GLY A 4 12.16 3.10 1.67
CA GLY A 4 11.96 3.44 3.08
C GLY A 4 10.92 2.56 3.75
N LYS A 5 10.80 2.72 5.07
CA LYS A 5 9.76 2.06 5.84
C LYS A 5 8.38 2.58 5.47
N GLY A 6 7.37 1.73 5.43
CA GLY A 6 5.98 2.15 5.25
C GLY A 6 5.48 2.21 3.80
N HIS A 7 6.18 1.55 2.89
CA HIS A 7 5.78 1.44 1.48
C HIS A 7 5.04 0.13 1.16
N TRP A 8 4.85 -0.76 2.13
CA TRP A 8 4.34 -2.11 1.92
C TRP A 8 2.85 -2.24 2.21
N PHE A 9 2.12 -2.87 1.29
CA PHE A 9 0.67 -3.05 1.32
C PHE A 9 0.30 -4.47 0.87
N LYS A 10 -0.94 -4.86 1.12
CA LYS A 10 -1.53 -6.15 0.77
C LYS A 10 -2.81 -5.94 -0.02
N CYS A 11 -2.97 -6.70 -1.09
CA CYS A 11 -4.21 -6.75 -1.85
C CYS A 11 -5.32 -7.46 -1.03
N PRO A 12 -6.61 -7.42 -1.43
CA PRO A 12 -7.68 -8.10 -0.71
C PRO A 12 -7.48 -9.62 -0.60
N ASN A 13 -6.70 -10.22 -1.51
CA ASN A 13 -6.35 -11.64 -1.49
C ASN A 13 -5.11 -11.97 -0.61
N GLY A 14 -4.46 -10.95 -0.03
CA GLY A 14 -3.30 -11.13 0.85
C GLY A 14 -1.93 -11.02 0.18
N HIS A 15 -1.84 -10.80 -1.14
CA HIS A 15 -0.56 -10.62 -1.81
C HIS A 15 0.07 -9.27 -1.48
N VAL A 16 1.36 -9.31 -1.15
CA VAL A 16 2.14 -8.14 -0.73
C VAL A 16 2.63 -7.37 -1.97
N TYR A 17 2.53 -6.05 -1.94
CA TYR A 17 3.06 -5.15 -2.96
C TYR A 17 3.62 -3.87 -2.31
N ALA A 18 4.54 -3.20 -2.99
CA ALA A 18 5.12 -1.94 -2.53
C ALA A 18 4.66 -0.76 -3.40
N ILE A 19 4.43 0.40 -2.77
CA ILE A 19 4.12 1.66 -3.47
C ILE A 19 5.35 2.57 -3.36
N GLY A 20 6.06 2.76 -4.49
CA GLY A 20 7.32 3.52 -4.53
C GLY A 20 7.16 5.05 -4.49
N ASP A 21 6.03 5.60 -4.96
CA ASP A 21 5.83 7.04 -5.10
C ASP A 21 5.43 7.68 -3.76
N CYS A 22 6.42 8.23 -3.03
CA CYS A 22 6.26 8.80 -1.68
C CYS A 22 5.58 7.89 -0.63
N GLY A 23 5.33 6.62 -0.95
CA GLY A 23 4.54 5.70 -0.13
C GLY A 23 3.03 5.94 -0.17
N GLY A 24 2.54 6.79 -1.07
CA GLY A 24 1.13 7.14 -1.20
C GLY A 24 0.49 6.51 -2.44
N ALA A 25 -0.71 5.96 -2.29
CA ALA A 25 -1.45 5.39 -3.41
C ALA A 25 -2.03 6.48 -4.32
N THR A 26 -1.28 6.89 -5.34
CA THR A 26 -1.68 7.92 -6.32
C THR A 26 -2.27 7.34 -7.59
N MET A 27 -1.97 6.06 -7.86
CA MET A 27 -2.41 5.33 -9.04
C MET A 27 -2.90 3.94 -8.67
N GLU A 28 -3.90 3.48 -9.40
CA GLU A 28 -4.47 2.16 -9.26
C GLU A 28 -3.77 1.21 -10.24
N SER A 29 -3.47 0.01 -9.77
CA SER A 29 -2.80 -1.02 -10.55
C SER A 29 -3.42 -2.39 -10.27
N LYS A 30 -2.90 -3.44 -10.89
CA LYS A 30 -3.38 -4.81 -10.68
C LYS A 30 -2.31 -5.65 -10.01
N CYS A 31 -2.74 -6.48 -9.06
CA CYS A 31 -1.88 -7.47 -8.45
C CYS A 31 -1.34 -8.41 -9.53
N ASN A 32 -0.03 -8.61 -9.55
CA ASN A 32 0.66 -9.52 -10.46
C ASN A 32 0.30 -10.99 -10.21
N GLU A 33 -0.05 -11.34 -8.96
CA GLU A 33 -0.40 -12.72 -8.58
C GLU A 33 -1.86 -13.06 -8.90
N CYS A 34 -2.83 -12.22 -8.47
CA CYS A 34 -4.27 -12.53 -8.60
C CYS A 34 -5.07 -11.59 -9.49
N GLY A 35 -4.47 -10.53 -10.02
CA GLY A 35 -5.18 -9.54 -10.85
C GLY A 35 -6.14 -8.61 -10.08
N ALA A 36 -6.23 -8.71 -8.76
CA ALA A 36 -7.05 -7.82 -7.94
C ALA A 36 -6.58 -6.36 -8.03
N ALA A 37 -7.50 -5.41 -7.85
CA ALA A 37 -7.18 -3.99 -7.90
C ALA A 37 -6.37 -3.56 -6.67
N ILE A 38 -5.15 -3.08 -6.90
CA ILE A 38 -4.20 -2.61 -5.88
C ILE A 38 -3.91 -1.11 -6.05
N GLY A 39 -3.32 -0.49 -5.03
CA GLY A 39 -3.03 0.95 -5.05
C GLY A 39 -4.26 1.77 -4.65
N GLY A 40 -4.52 2.84 -5.40
CA GLY A 40 -5.56 3.83 -5.08
C GLY A 40 -5.39 5.13 -5.86
N GLY A 41 -5.98 6.22 -5.38
CA GLY A 41 -5.93 7.51 -6.08
C GLY A 41 -5.87 8.67 -5.11
N SER A 42 -5.27 9.80 -5.51
CA SER A 42 -5.15 11.00 -4.67
C SER A 42 -4.51 10.72 -3.30
N HIS A 43 -3.44 9.92 -3.27
CA HIS A 43 -2.76 9.41 -2.07
C HIS A 43 -3.64 8.55 -1.15
N ARG A 44 -4.85 8.18 -1.57
CA ARG A 44 -5.79 7.38 -0.80
C ARG A 44 -5.75 5.95 -1.28
N LEU A 45 -5.32 5.06 -0.37
CA LEU A 45 -5.36 3.63 -0.60
C LEU A 45 -6.80 3.18 -0.78
N ARG A 46 -7.04 2.23 -1.70
CA ARG A 46 -8.35 1.59 -1.80
C ARG A 46 -8.71 0.92 -0.48
N SER A 47 -9.99 0.97 -0.14
CA SER A 47 -10.55 0.33 1.06
C SER A 47 -10.34 -1.18 1.10
N ASP A 48 -10.22 -1.82 -0.07
CA ASP A 48 -10.02 -3.26 -0.23
C ASP A 48 -8.56 -3.69 0.05
N ASN A 49 -7.63 -2.74 0.04
CA ASN A 49 -6.21 -2.98 0.28
C ASN A 49 -5.88 -2.69 1.75
N ARG A 50 -4.89 -3.39 2.29
CA ARG A 50 -4.42 -3.21 3.67
C ARG A 50 -2.97 -2.79 3.72
N PHE A 51 -2.61 -2.00 4.72
CA PHE A 51 -1.21 -1.72 5.03
C PHE A 51 -0.54 -2.99 5.57
N ALA A 52 0.71 -3.24 5.17
CA ALA A 52 1.47 -4.43 5.54
C ALA A 52 2.73 -4.04 6.34
N PRO A 53 2.56 -3.49 7.55
CA PRO A 53 3.67 -3.02 8.39
C PRO A 53 4.64 -4.15 8.73
N GLU A 54 4.16 -5.38 8.83
CA GLU A 54 4.95 -6.56 9.20
C GLU A 54 6.11 -6.89 8.25
N ILE A 55 6.07 -6.39 7.01
CA ILE A 55 7.10 -6.69 6.00
C ILE A 55 8.40 -5.93 6.28
N ASP A 56 8.27 -4.71 6.78
CA ASP A 56 9.41 -3.83 7.03
C ASP A 56 9.44 -3.33 8.49
N GLY A 57 8.45 -3.65 9.31
CA GLY A 57 8.33 -3.16 10.69
C GLY A 57 7.95 -1.68 10.77
N ALA A 58 7.27 -1.16 9.74
CA ALA A 58 6.84 0.22 9.70
C ALA A 58 5.62 0.43 10.59
N THR A 59 5.66 1.41 11.50
CA THR A 59 4.49 1.74 12.33
C THR A 59 3.45 2.59 11.60
N THR A 60 3.86 3.25 10.52
CA THR A 60 3.01 4.11 9.68
C THR A 60 3.36 3.90 8.21
N THR A 61 2.43 4.23 7.31
CA THR A 61 2.77 4.42 5.90
C THR A 61 3.78 5.55 5.74
N ALA A 62 4.62 5.46 4.72
CA ALA A 62 5.60 6.49 4.40
C ALA A 62 4.94 7.83 4.07
N TYR A 63 3.71 7.79 3.53
CA TYR A 63 2.88 8.98 3.37
C TYR A 63 1.88 9.11 4.53
N PRO A 64 1.94 10.19 5.34
CA PRO A 64 1.05 10.37 6.49
C PRO A 64 -0.41 10.60 6.09
N GLY A 65 -0.66 11.03 4.85
CA GLY A 65 -2.00 11.25 4.29
C GLY A 65 -2.60 10.02 3.60
N THR A 66 -1.92 8.87 3.59
CA THR A 66 -2.57 7.64 3.16
C THR A 66 -3.62 7.35 4.20
N ALA A 67 -4.88 7.61 3.85
CA ALA A 67 -6.03 7.18 4.62
C ALA A 67 -6.00 5.65 4.62
N MET A 68 -5.17 5.09 5.51
CA MET A 68 -5.18 3.71 5.92
C MET A 68 -6.59 3.50 6.44
N ASN A 69 -7.37 2.70 5.72
CA ASN A 69 -8.75 2.44 6.10
C ASN A 69 -8.73 1.89 7.54
N PRO A 70 -9.21 2.66 8.54
CA PRO A 70 -9.32 2.12 9.89
C PRO A 70 -10.49 1.16 9.81
N ASN A 71 -10.20 -0.14 9.72
CA ASN A 71 -11.25 -1.14 9.85
C ASN A 71 -11.84 -1.08 11.25
#